data_AF-V7FFR4-F1
#
_entry.id   AF-V7FFR4-F1
#
_cell.length_a   1.000
_cell.length_b   1.000
_cell.length_c   1.000
_cell.angle_alpha   90.00
_cell.angle_beta   90.00
_cell.angle_gamma   90.00
#
_symmetry.space_group_name_H-M   'P 1'
#
loop_
_entity.id
_entity.type
_entity.pdbx_description
1 polymer ?
#
loop_
_entity_poly.entity_id
_entity_poly.type
_entity_poly.pdbx_seq_one_letter_code
_entity_poly.pdbx_strand_id
1 'polypeptide(L)'
;MHGREGITLLDFISFDRKRLGRDLLLGVALILPSLVFIYGGIIASSLLVYGNPDALQIYGPLPLLPALYGVLIFPLVWGITEQTTYNGYLLPRFQVLSGSTGFAVAVVAFSWSFQHAVMPLTFDPHFMLYRLLAPIAHSTFITLVYLRVRRILPLATAHWLMDGVSAFIGILWPLLR
;
A
#
# COMPACT_ATOMS: atom_id res chain seq x y z
N MET A 1 -1.80 19.91 20.38
CA MET A 1 -3.07 20.64 20.12
C MET A 1 -3.72 20.04 18.87
N HIS A 2 -4.70 19.15 19.03
CA HIS A 2 -5.39 18.39 17.96
C HIS A 2 -6.74 19.03 17.55
N GLY A 3 -6.81 20.36 17.61
CA GLY A 3 -8.08 21.10 17.61
C GLY A 3 -8.65 21.33 16.22
N ARG A 4 -9.70 20.56 15.88
CA ARG A 4 -10.90 21.07 15.18
C ARG A 4 -12.08 20.08 15.15
N GLU A 5 -11.85 18.78 15.39
CA GLU A 5 -12.93 17.77 15.23
C GLU A 5 -13.16 16.85 16.45
N GLY A 6 -12.38 16.95 17.54
CA GLY A 6 -12.65 16.18 18.78
C GLY A 6 -12.41 14.66 18.67
N ILE A 7 -11.90 14.19 17.53
CA ILE A 7 -11.59 12.78 17.24
C ILE A 7 -10.10 12.52 17.47
N THR A 8 -9.75 11.40 18.12
CA THR A 8 -8.36 10.99 18.27
C THR A 8 -7.87 10.22 17.04
N LEU A 9 -6.55 10.16 16.83
CA LEU A 9 -5.92 9.35 15.78
C LEU A 9 -6.33 7.87 15.87
N LEU A 10 -6.60 7.37 17.09
CA LEU A 10 -7.04 6.01 17.36
C LEU A 10 -8.51 5.79 16.97
N ASP A 11 -9.36 6.78 17.17
CA ASP A 11 -10.75 6.76 16.71
C ASP A 11 -10.81 6.76 15.18
N PHE A 12 -9.88 7.47 14.53
CA PHE A 12 -9.78 7.55 13.08
C PHE A 12 -9.42 6.20 12.41
N ILE A 13 -8.62 5.37 13.08
CA ILE A 13 -8.26 4.03 12.59
C ILE A 13 -9.22 2.93 13.06
N SER A 14 -10.30 3.29 13.77
CA SER A 14 -11.30 2.37 14.36
C SER A 14 -10.67 1.27 15.24
N PHE A 15 -9.68 1.62 16.07
CA PHE A 15 -8.97 0.64 16.89
C PHE A 15 -9.84 0.10 18.03
N ASP A 16 -10.07 -1.22 18.05
CA ASP A 16 -10.76 -1.93 19.14
C ASP A 16 -9.88 -3.08 19.66
N ARG A 17 -9.37 -2.94 20.88
CA ARG A 17 -8.49 -3.94 21.52
C ARG A 17 -9.16 -5.32 21.62
N LYS A 18 -10.50 -5.38 21.72
CA LYS A 18 -11.24 -6.66 21.77
C LYS A 18 -11.21 -7.40 20.42
N ARG A 19 -10.94 -6.69 19.32
CA ARG A 19 -10.90 -7.24 17.96
C ARG A 19 -9.49 -7.42 17.41
N LEU A 20 -8.47 -6.96 18.13
CA LEU A 20 -7.06 -6.98 17.70
C LEU A 20 -6.65 -8.32 17.08
N GLY A 21 -6.88 -9.44 17.78
CA GLY A 21 -6.51 -10.77 17.24
C GLY A 21 -7.22 -11.11 15.93
N ARG A 22 -8.51 -10.76 15.80
CA ARG A 22 -9.27 -10.97 14.55
C ARG A 22 -8.80 -10.07 13.43
N ASP A 23 -8.40 -8.85 13.74
CA ASP A 23 -7.88 -7.90 12.76
C ASP A 23 -6.52 -8.34 12.24
N LEU A 24 -5.63 -8.82 13.11
CA LEU A 24 -4.34 -9.38 12.72
C LEU A 24 -4.52 -10.64 11.87
N LEU A 25 -5.39 -11.57 12.27
CA LEU A 25 -5.68 -12.78 11.49
C LEU A 25 -6.26 -12.45 10.11
N LEU A 26 -7.17 -11.47 10.04
CA LEU A 26 -7.71 -11.00 8.77
C LEU A 26 -6.61 -10.35 7.92
N GLY A 27 -5.70 -9.58 8.52
CA GLY A 27 -4.55 -9.01 7.82
C GLY A 27 -3.65 -10.10 7.23
N VAL A 28 -3.33 -11.15 7.99
CA VAL A 28 -2.57 -12.30 7.48
C VAL A 28 -3.33 -12.99 6.34
N ALA A 29 -4.64 -13.19 6.47
CA ALA A 29 -5.46 -13.80 5.41
C ALA A 29 -5.51 -12.96 4.13
N LEU A 30 -5.43 -11.63 4.24
CA LEU A 30 -5.43 -10.71 3.11
C LEU A 30 -4.12 -10.73 2.31
N ILE A 31 -3.01 -11.26 2.85
CA ILE A 31 -1.73 -11.32 2.15
C ILE A 31 -1.87 -12.07 0.81
N LEU A 32 -2.43 -13.28 0.82
CA LEU A 32 -2.54 -14.10 -0.39
C LEU A 32 -3.31 -13.40 -1.53
N PRO A 33 -4.55 -12.90 -1.34
CA PRO A 33 -5.24 -12.19 -2.40
C PRO A 33 -4.54 -10.89 -2.77
N SER A 34 -3.95 -10.16 -1.81
CA SER A 34 -3.15 -8.97 -2.12
C SER A 34 -1.99 -9.28 -3.06
N LEU A 35 -1.23 -10.35 -2.80
CA LEU A 35 -0.12 -10.77 -3.67
C LEU A 35 -0.60 -11.09 -5.09
N VAL A 36 -1.78 -11.72 -5.25
CA VAL A 36 -2.36 -11.97 -6.58
C VAL A 36 -2.59 -10.66 -7.34
N PHE A 37 -3.19 -9.65 -6.69
CA PHE A 37 -3.42 -8.35 -7.34
C PHE A 37 -2.14 -7.55 -7.55
N ILE A 38 -1.17 -7.64 -6.64
CA ILE A 38 0.14 -6.98 -6.77
C ILE A 38 0.91 -7.56 -7.96
N TYR A 39 1.16 -8.88 -7.96
CA TYR A 39 1.91 -9.53 -9.03
C TYR A 39 1.16 -9.51 -10.36
N GLY A 40 -0.17 -9.67 -10.34
CA GLY A 40 -1.00 -9.52 -11.52
C GLY A 40 -0.89 -8.11 -12.14
N GLY A 41 -0.94 -7.06 -11.31
CA GLY A 41 -0.76 -5.68 -11.76
C GLY A 41 0.65 -5.40 -12.29
N ILE A 42 1.69 -5.92 -11.62
CA ILE A 42 3.08 -5.84 -12.06
C ILE A 42 3.26 -6.49 -13.44
N ILE A 43 2.81 -7.73 -13.61
CA ILE A 43 2.96 -8.48 -14.87
C ILE A 43 2.17 -7.79 -15.99
N ALA A 44 0.91 -7.44 -15.74
CA ALA A 44 0.07 -6.77 -16.73
C ALA A 44 0.67 -5.43 -17.17
N SER A 45 1.16 -4.63 -16.22
CA SER A 45 1.81 -3.37 -16.53
C SER A 45 3.14 -3.55 -17.27
N SER A 46 3.93 -4.57 -16.92
CA SER A 46 5.20 -4.85 -17.59
C SER A 46 4.97 -5.29 -19.04
N LEU A 47 4.01 -6.17 -19.26
CA LEU A 47 3.61 -6.59 -20.61
C LEU A 47 3.12 -5.41 -21.45
N LEU A 48 2.33 -4.51 -20.85
CA LEU A 48 1.79 -3.35 -21.56
C LEU A 48 2.87 -2.34 -21.97
N VAL A 49 3.85 -2.08 -21.10
CA VAL A 49 4.86 -1.02 -21.30
C VAL A 49 6.11 -1.54 -22.01
N TYR A 50 6.58 -2.74 -21.66
CA TYR A 50 7.85 -3.31 -22.12
C TYR A 50 7.69 -4.54 -23.02
N GLY A 51 6.46 -5.04 -23.23
CA GLY A 51 6.19 -6.19 -24.09
C GLY A 51 6.66 -7.53 -23.51
N ASN A 52 7.07 -7.58 -22.25
CA ASN A 52 7.54 -8.79 -21.58
C ASN A 52 7.12 -8.79 -20.09
N PRO A 53 6.98 -9.97 -19.46
CA PRO A 53 6.51 -10.08 -18.08
C PRO A 53 7.58 -9.76 -17.04
N ASP A 54 8.84 -9.55 -17.46
CA ASP A 54 9.96 -9.32 -16.55
C ASP A 54 9.95 -7.87 -16.07
N ALA A 55 9.44 -7.69 -14.86
CA ALA A 55 9.38 -6.39 -14.23
C ALA A 55 10.78 -5.86 -13.91
N LEU A 56 11.08 -4.63 -14.32
CA LEU A 56 12.21 -3.86 -13.80
C LEU A 56 11.93 -3.50 -12.33
N GLN A 57 12.41 -4.34 -11.43
CA GLN A 57 12.47 -4.02 -10.01
C GLN A 57 13.84 -3.42 -9.70
N ILE A 58 13.87 -2.12 -9.42
CA ILE A 58 15.08 -1.45 -8.97
C ILE A 58 15.21 -1.70 -7.46
N TYR A 59 15.70 -2.88 -7.09
CA TYR A 59 16.17 -3.13 -5.73
C TYR A 59 17.65 -3.48 -5.80
N GLY A 60 18.44 -2.72 -5.07
CA GLY A 60 19.82 -3.05 -4.76
C GLY A 60 19.99 -3.07 -3.25
N PRO A 61 21.02 -3.77 -2.74
CA PRO A 61 21.35 -3.70 -1.33
C PRO A 61 21.62 -2.25 -0.92
N LEU A 62 21.08 -1.84 0.21
CA LEU A 62 21.41 -0.56 0.84
C LEU A 62 22.51 -0.79 1.88
N PRO A 63 23.22 0.27 2.34
CA PRO A 63 24.06 0.16 3.53
C PRO A 63 23.25 -0.36 4.73
N LEU A 64 23.93 -1.03 5.68
CA LEU A 64 23.28 -1.76 6.78
C LEU A 64 22.28 -0.91 7.57
N LEU A 65 22.61 0.33 7.92
CA LEU A 65 21.72 1.19 8.71
C LEU A 65 20.42 1.54 7.96
N PRO A 66 20.46 2.05 6.72
CA PRO A 66 19.27 2.17 5.87
C PRO A 66 18.50 0.86 5.66
N ALA A 67 19.19 -0.28 5.53
CA ALA A 67 18.55 -1.58 5.40
C ALA A 67 17.75 -1.95 6.65
N LEU A 68 18.33 -1.77 7.85
CA LEU A 68 17.65 -2.01 9.12
C LEU A 68 16.44 -1.08 9.29
N TYR A 69 16.57 0.20 8.96
CA TYR A 69 15.43 1.14 8.94
C TYR A 69 14.34 0.69 7.97
N GLY A 70 14.72 0.32 6.75
CA GLY A 70 13.84 -0.10 5.67
C GLY A 70 13.07 -1.38 5.97
N VAL A 71 13.58 -2.24 6.85
CA VAL A 71 12.91 -3.48 7.27
C VAL A 71 12.09 -3.28 8.56
N LEU A 72 12.64 -2.56 9.55
CA LEU A 72 12.06 -2.52 10.91
C LEU A 72 11.05 -1.38 11.10
N ILE A 73 11.27 -0.23 10.46
CA ILE A 73 10.53 1.00 10.75
C ILE A 73 9.65 1.38 9.56
N PHE A 74 10.25 1.46 8.37
CA PHE A 74 9.56 1.93 7.16
C PHE A 74 8.25 1.17 6.90
N PRO A 75 8.22 -0.18 6.87
CA PRO A 75 7.02 -0.92 6.50
C PRO A 75 5.86 -0.72 7.49
N LEU A 76 6.18 -0.54 8.78
CA LEU A 76 5.17 -0.32 9.82
C LEU A 76 4.54 1.07 9.68
N VAL A 77 5.38 2.10 9.55
CA VAL A 77 4.93 3.49 9.40
C VAL A 77 4.15 3.64 8.10
N TRP A 78 4.69 3.10 7.01
CA TRP A 78 4.11 3.20 5.67
C TRP A 78 2.78 2.43 5.58
N GLY A 79 2.76 1.20 6.11
CA GLY A 79 1.58 0.36 6.19
C GLY A 79 0.38 1.04 6.83
N ILE A 80 0.59 1.73 7.95
CA ILE A 80 -0.46 2.48 8.65
C ILE A 80 -0.80 3.78 7.90
N THR A 81 0.22 4.53 7.47
CA THR A 81 0.05 5.86 6.88
C THR A 81 -0.72 5.81 5.56
N GLU A 82 -0.34 4.92 4.64
CA GLU A 82 -1.02 4.81 3.35
C GLU A 82 -2.48 4.36 3.52
N GLN A 83 -2.72 3.34 4.36
CA GLN A 83 -4.08 2.83 4.57
C GLN A 83 -4.96 3.90 5.21
N THR A 84 -4.44 4.63 6.19
CA THR A 84 -5.17 5.73 6.84
C THR A 84 -5.44 6.88 5.87
N THR A 85 -4.45 7.26 5.06
CA THR A 85 -4.56 8.38 4.11
C THR A 85 -5.54 8.07 2.98
N TYR A 86 -5.39 6.92 2.33
CA TYR A 86 -6.19 6.59 1.16
C TYR A 86 -7.57 6.03 1.52
N ASN A 87 -7.62 5.04 2.40
CA ASN A 87 -8.87 4.37 2.75
C ASN A 87 -9.59 5.08 3.92
N GLY A 88 -8.85 5.46 4.96
CA GLY A 88 -9.40 6.15 6.13
C GLY A 88 -9.89 7.56 5.83
N TYR A 89 -9.17 8.32 5.01
CA TYR A 89 -9.45 9.74 4.76
C TYR A 89 -9.97 10.02 3.34
N LEU A 90 -9.17 9.74 2.31
CA LEU A 90 -9.45 10.17 0.94
C LEU A 90 -10.75 9.55 0.40
N LEU A 91 -10.93 8.24 0.60
CA LEU A 91 -12.12 7.52 0.15
C LEU A 91 -13.43 8.12 0.68
N PRO A 92 -13.70 8.17 2.00
CA PRO A 92 -14.97 8.70 2.51
C PRO A 92 -15.15 10.18 2.16
N ARG A 93 -14.08 10.97 2.10
CA ARG A 93 -14.16 12.38 1.71
C ARG A 93 -14.69 12.53 0.28
N PHE A 94 -14.15 11.76 -0.66
CA PHE A 94 -14.62 11.80 -2.04
C PHE A 94 -15.97 11.12 -2.25
N GLN A 95 -16.35 10.13 -1.43
CA GLN A 95 -17.73 9.61 -1.41
C GLN A 95 -18.75 10.74 -1.12
N VAL A 96 -18.45 11.59 -0.14
CA VAL A 96 -19.30 12.74 0.22
C VAL A 96 -19.26 13.84 -0.84
N LEU A 97 -18.07 14.22 -1.31
CA LEU A 97 -17.92 15.34 -2.27
C LEU A 97 -18.49 15.04 -3.66
N SER A 98 -18.38 13.79 -4.12
CA SER A 98 -18.82 13.40 -5.47
C SER A 98 -20.19 12.72 -5.51
N GLY A 99 -20.69 12.22 -4.36
CA GLY A 99 -21.86 11.35 -4.31
C GLY A 99 -21.66 9.96 -4.95
N SER A 100 -20.44 9.62 -5.40
CA SER A 100 -20.15 8.38 -6.12
C SER A 100 -19.05 7.57 -5.45
N THR A 101 -19.40 6.36 -5.01
CA THR A 101 -18.41 5.42 -4.46
C THR A 101 -17.43 4.96 -5.52
N GLY A 102 -17.88 4.73 -6.76
CA GLY A 102 -16.99 4.34 -7.86
C GLY A 102 -15.96 5.42 -8.18
N PHE A 103 -16.38 6.70 -8.20
CA PHE A 103 -15.47 7.81 -8.39
C PHE A 103 -14.45 7.91 -7.26
N ALA A 104 -14.89 7.78 -6.00
CA ALA A 104 -14.00 7.81 -4.85
C ALA A 104 -12.95 6.68 -4.89
N VAL A 105 -13.34 5.46 -5.29
CA VAL A 105 -12.41 4.34 -5.49
C VAL A 105 -11.40 4.65 -6.60
N ALA A 106 -11.84 5.22 -7.73
CA ALA A 106 -10.96 5.60 -8.82
C ALA A 106 -9.93 6.68 -8.40
N VAL A 107 -10.36 7.68 -7.63
CA VAL A 107 -9.48 8.72 -7.08
C VAL A 107 -8.42 8.12 -6.15
N VAL A 108 -8.81 7.18 -5.28
CA VAL A 108 -7.88 6.47 -4.41
C VAL A 108 -6.88 5.65 -5.20
N ALA A 109 -7.35 4.82 -6.14
CA ALA A 109 -6.48 3.96 -6.96
C ALA A 109 -5.48 4.80 -7.77
N PHE A 110 -5.93 5.90 -8.38
CA PHE A 110 -5.07 6.83 -9.09
C PHE A 110 -4.03 7.47 -8.16
N SER A 111 -4.46 8.03 -7.02
CA SER A 111 -3.56 8.75 -6.11
C SER A 111 -2.52 7.82 -5.48
N TRP A 112 -2.90 6.60 -5.12
CA TRP A 112 -2.01 5.56 -4.62
C TRP A 112 -0.99 5.15 -5.68
N SER A 113 -1.42 5.00 -6.92
CA SER A 113 -0.51 4.54 -7.97
C SER A 113 0.39 5.68 -8.47
N PHE A 114 -0.10 6.92 -8.44
CA PHE A 114 0.68 8.09 -8.82
C PHE A 114 1.92 8.31 -7.93
N GLN A 115 1.81 8.13 -6.62
CA GLN A 115 3.00 8.20 -5.76
C GLN A 115 4.06 7.15 -6.13
N HIS A 116 3.67 5.96 -6.63
CA HIS A 116 4.62 4.91 -7.01
C HIS A 116 5.44 5.28 -8.24
N ALA A 117 4.87 6.10 -9.14
CA ALA A 117 5.56 6.64 -10.30
C ALA A 117 6.63 7.67 -9.92
N VAL A 118 6.46 8.40 -8.82
CA VAL A 118 7.33 9.53 -8.44
C VAL A 118 8.33 9.17 -7.34
N MET A 119 7.95 8.31 -6.38
CA MET A 119 8.78 7.93 -5.22
C MET A 119 10.18 7.39 -5.57
N PRO A 120 10.39 6.61 -6.65
CA PRO A 120 11.73 6.17 -7.02
C PRO A 120 12.66 7.31 -7.47
N LEU A 121 12.12 8.51 -7.73
CA LEU A 121 12.82 9.66 -8.30
C LEU A 121 13.56 9.35 -9.61
N THR A 122 13.09 8.31 -10.32
CA THR A 122 13.54 7.93 -11.66
C THR A 122 12.63 8.59 -12.69
N PHE A 123 13.12 9.60 -13.39
CA PHE A 123 12.35 10.35 -14.38
C PHE A 123 12.36 9.70 -15.79
N ASP A 124 12.38 8.37 -15.86
CA ASP A 124 12.20 7.64 -17.11
C ASP A 124 10.70 7.45 -17.39
N PRO A 125 10.15 7.96 -18.51
CA PRO A 125 8.71 7.93 -18.77
C PRO A 125 8.11 6.51 -18.81
N HIS A 126 8.85 5.53 -19.36
CA HIS A 126 8.36 4.15 -19.43
C HIS A 126 8.28 3.54 -18.03
N PHE A 127 9.33 3.73 -17.23
CA PHE A 127 9.37 3.27 -15.84
C PHE A 127 8.30 3.95 -14.98
N MET A 128 8.12 5.26 -15.12
CA MET A 128 7.06 6.00 -14.43
C MET A 128 5.67 5.49 -14.82
N LEU A 129 5.42 5.23 -16.11
CA LEU A 129 4.16 4.68 -16.59
C LEU A 129 3.93 3.26 -16.04
N TYR A 130 4.95 2.40 -16.08
CA TYR A 130 4.90 1.07 -15.49
C TYR A 130 4.55 1.13 -13.99
N ARG A 131 5.23 2.01 -13.25
CA ARG A 131 5.02 2.22 -11.81
C ARG A 131 3.68 2.88 -11.49
N LEU A 132 3.12 3.66 -12.40
CA LEU A 132 1.78 4.26 -12.29
C LEU A 132 0.68 3.21 -12.49
N LEU A 133 0.87 2.21 -13.35
CA LEU A 133 -0.17 1.25 -13.68
C LEU A 133 -0.17 0.02 -12.76
N ALA A 134 1.01 -0.46 -12.37
CA ALA A 134 1.15 -1.69 -11.59
C ALA A 134 0.33 -1.72 -10.27
N PRO A 135 0.25 -0.64 -9.47
CA PRO A 135 -0.49 -0.67 -8.20
C PRO A 135 -2.01 -0.54 -8.33
N ILE A 136 -2.56 -0.23 -9.53
CA ILE A 136 -3.99 0.05 -9.71
C ILE A 136 -4.85 -1.13 -9.27
N ALA A 137 -4.46 -2.36 -9.64
CA ALA A 137 -5.21 -3.56 -9.31
C ALA A 137 -5.28 -3.79 -7.79
N HIS A 138 -4.14 -3.72 -7.10
CA HIS A 138 -4.07 -3.92 -5.64
C HIS A 138 -4.74 -2.78 -4.86
N SER A 139 -4.49 -1.53 -5.24
CA SER A 139 -5.09 -0.36 -4.59
C SER A 139 -6.61 -0.37 -4.72
N THR A 140 -7.15 -0.77 -5.87
CA THR A 140 -8.60 -0.99 -6.05
C THR A 140 -9.10 -2.12 -5.14
N PHE A 141 -8.46 -3.29 -5.17
CA PHE A 141 -8.84 -4.43 -4.33
C PHE A 141 -8.90 -4.07 -2.84
N ILE A 142 -7.85 -3.46 -2.30
CA ILE A 142 -7.78 -3.15 -0.86
C ILE A 142 -8.81 -2.07 -0.47
N THR A 143 -9.11 -1.14 -1.38
CA THR A 143 -10.17 -0.14 -1.19
C THR A 143 -11.55 -0.79 -1.14
N LEU A 144 -11.82 -1.77 -2.00
CA LEU A 144 -13.08 -2.53 -1.98
C LEU A 144 -13.21 -3.37 -0.70
N VAL A 145 -12.12 -3.99 -0.25
CA VAL A 145 -12.07 -4.68 1.05
C VAL A 145 -12.36 -3.69 2.19
N TYR A 146 -11.76 -2.49 2.16
CA TYR A 146 -12.03 -1.46 3.15
C TYR A 146 -13.52 -1.06 3.17
N LEU A 147 -14.16 -0.87 2.01
CA LEU A 147 -15.58 -0.53 1.95
C LEU A 147 -16.47 -1.56 2.68
N ARG A 148 -16.05 -2.84 2.69
CA ARG A 148 -16.75 -3.94 3.36
C ARG A 148 -16.41 -4.07 4.84
N VAL A 149 -15.14 -3.88 5.20
CA VAL A 149 -14.61 -4.17 6.54
C VAL A 149 -14.60 -2.93 7.44
N ARG A 150 -14.40 -1.74 6.86
CA ARG A 150 -14.37 -0.42 7.53
C ARG A 150 -13.44 -0.35 8.74
N ARG A 151 -12.32 -1.08 8.68
CA ARG A 151 -11.26 -1.11 9.69
C ARG A 151 -9.92 -1.00 9.00
N ILE A 152 -9.03 -0.16 9.52
CA ILE A 152 -7.71 0.07 8.93
C ILE A 152 -6.71 -1.02 9.33
N LEU A 153 -6.80 -1.51 10.58
CA LEU A 153 -5.80 -2.41 11.14
C LEU A 153 -5.56 -3.71 10.33
N PRO A 154 -6.58 -4.42 9.81
CA PRO A 154 -6.33 -5.60 8.98
C PRO A 154 -5.55 -5.26 7.70
N LEU A 155 -5.89 -4.15 7.05
CA LEU A 155 -5.25 -3.71 5.80
C LEU A 155 -3.82 -3.26 6.06
N ALA A 156 -3.61 -2.49 7.14
CA ALA A 156 -2.28 -2.05 7.56
C ALA A 156 -1.39 -3.23 7.94
N THR A 157 -1.94 -4.27 8.57
CA THR A 157 -1.19 -5.48 8.92
C THR A 157 -0.72 -6.24 7.68
N ALA A 158 -1.62 -6.47 6.71
CA ALA A 158 -1.26 -7.13 5.46
C ALA A 158 -0.17 -6.33 4.72
N HIS A 159 -0.37 -5.02 4.59
CA HIS A 159 0.54 -4.13 3.90
C HIS A 159 1.92 -4.08 4.56
N TRP A 160 1.96 -3.88 5.89
CA TRP A 160 3.19 -3.91 6.68
C TRP A 160 4.00 -5.20 6.48
N LEU A 161 3.34 -6.36 6.59
CA LEU A 161 4.03 -7.65 6.48
C LEU A 161 4.58 -7.88 5.07
N MET A 162 3.82 -7.55 4.04
CA MET A 162 4.27 -7.68 2.65
C MET A 162 5.46 -6.77 2.35
N ASP A 163 5.38 -5.49 2.74
CA ASP A 163 6.47 -4.52 2.56
C ASP A 163 7.72 -4.94 3.36
N GLY A 164 7.55 -5.41 4.59
CA GLY A 164 8.64 -5.88 5.43
C GLY A 164 9.38 -7.08 4.84
N VAL A 165 8.63 -8.05 4.28
CA VAL A 165 9.23 -9.20 3.58
C VAL A 165 9.95 -8.75 2.31
N SER A 166 9.34 -7.85 1.53
CA SER A 166 9.95 -7.29 0.31
C SER A 166 11.26 -6.57 0.62
N ALA A 167 11.26 -5.68 1.62
CA ALA A 167 12.45 -4.97 2.08
C ALA A 167 13.52 -5.92 2.63
N PHE A 168 13.12 -6.95 3.39
CA PHE A 168 14.06 -7.93 3.92
C PHE A 168 14.79 -8.67 2.79
N ILE A 169 14.04 -9.20 1.82
CA ILE A 169 14.60 -9.96 0.70
C ILE A 169 15.44 -9.07 -0.22
N GLY A 170 14.93 -7.89 -0.57
CA GLY A 170 15.55 -7.01 -1.55
C GLY A 170 16.74 -6.20 -1.03
N ILE A 171 16.77 -5.88 0.26
CA ILE A 171 17.70 -4.89 0.81
C ILE A 171 18.64 -5.48 1.86
N LEU A 172 18.12 -6.24 2.84
CA LEU A 172 18.92 -6.72 3.98
C LEU A 172 19.56 -8.08 3.75
N TRP A 173 18.81 -9.03 3.20
CA TRP A 173 19.27 -10.40 2.96
C TRP A 173 20.56 -10.51 2.13
N PRO A 174 20.78 -9.69 1.07
CA PRO A 174 22.01 -9.73 0.30
C PRO A 174 23.25 -9.30 1.10
N LEU A 175 23.11 -8.56 2.22
CA LEU A 175 24.22 -8.16 3.09
C LEU A 175 24.67 -9.26 4.05
N LEU A 176 23.83 -10.28 4.24
CA LEU A 176 24.04 -11.37 5.21
C LEU A 176 24.61 -12.64 4.57
N ARG A 177 24.77 -12.64 3.25
CA ARG A 177 25.35 -13.73 2.45
C ARG A 177 26.76 -13.36 2.00
#